data_AF-A0A942V490-F1
#
_entry.id   AF-A0A942V490-F1
#
_cell.length_a   1.000
_cell.length_b   1.000
_cell.length_c   1.000
_cell.angle_alpha   90.00
_cell.angle_beta   90.00
_cell.angle_gamma   90.00
#
_symmetry.space_group_name_H-M   'P 1'
#
loop_
_entity.id
_entity.type
_entity.pdbx_description
1 polymer ?
#
loop_
_entity_poly.entity_id
_entity_poly.type
_entity_poly.pdbx_seq_one_letter_code
_entity_poly.pdbx_strand_id
1 'polypeptide(L)'
;MRQPILQAALSGFFCNRLRRITFTDNNFLDNLINDIKENKIKTTYSHDNCIEIINGKTCLKFDCSGFVYYYFQKQHKLKALQEVRNFVARYKNISEKEIKRIYSKEYMLFFKTVEPKELNYWQIISSPGELTHGDLIVYISPNARENHCMLVDHTINVKDDAVVLQVVDSTQFPHKNDTRTKEQKGIGKGEITIFKTNGKWNCIKHNIYNHNGDVWMARAAQNDRK
;
A
#
# COMPACT_ATOMS: atom_id res chain seq x y z
N MET A 1 47.71 14.56 -1.65
CA MET A 1 47.03 13.26 -1.49
C MET A 1 46.21 13.26 -0.21
N ARG A 2 44.87 13.31 -0.31
CA ARG A 2 43.88 12.86 0.70
C ARG A 2 42.59 12.55 -0.06
N GLN A 3 42.08 11.33 0.15
CA GLN A 3 41.00 10.69 -0.61
C GLN A 3 39.61 11.27 -0.29
N PRO A 4 38.66 11.27 -1.25
CA PRO A 4 37.25 11.54 -0.97
C PRO A 4 36.52 10.28 -0.47
N ILE A 5 35.61 10.51 0.49
CA ILE A 5 34.80 9.53 1.21
C ILE A 5 33.74 8.89 0.31
N LEU A 6 33.59 7.59 0.52
CA LEU A 6 32.80 6.61 -0.21
C LEU A 6 31.29 6.92 -0.30
N GLN A 7 30.81 6.79 -1.53
CA GLN A 7 29.45 6.49 -1.95
C GLN A 7 29.20 4.98 -1.77
N ALA A 8 28.20 4.55 -0.99
CA ALA A 8 27.56 3.23 -1.14
C ALA A 8 26.30 3.07 -0.26
N ALA A 9 25.30 2.37 -0.83
CA ALA A 9 24.12 1.76 -0.18
C ALA A 9 22.83 2.59 -0.02
N LEU A 10 22.30 3.16 -1.10
CA LEU A 10 20.84 3.37 -1.26
C LEU A 10 20.30 3.04 -2.68
N SER A 11 21.09 2.40 -3.53
CA SER A 11 20.72 2.10 -4.93
C SER A 11 20.45 0.61 -5.13
N GLY A 12 19.30 0.13 -4.64
CA GLY A 12 18.73 -1.15 -5.03
C GLY A 12 17.53 -0.91 -5.94
N PHE A 13 17.78 -0.87 -7.26
CA PHE A 13 16.78 -0.79 -8.34
C PHE A 13 15.87 0.45 -8.41
N PHE A 14 16.42 1.58 -8.82
CA PHE A 14 15.68 2.55 -9.64
C PHE A 14 16.57 3.03 -10.78
N CYS A 15 16.14 2.79 -12.02
CA CYS A 15 16.77 3.36 -13.20
C CYS A 15 16.54 4.87 -13.17
N ASN A 16 17.62 5.63 -12.98
CA ASN A 16 17.63 7.08 -12.95
C ASN A 16 17.27 7.66 -14.33
N ARG A 17 15.99 7.98 -14.57
CA ARG A 17 15.52 9.07 -15.45
C ARG A 17 14.00 9.19 -15.42
N LEU A 18 13.45 9.76 -14.34
CA LEU A 18 12.15 10.42 -14.37
C LEU A 18 12.40 11.90 -14.07
N ARG A 19 12.38 12.73 -15.12
CA ARG A 19 12.31 14.19 -14.95
C ARG A 19 11.06 14.51 -14.12
N ARG A 20 11.26 15.35 -13.10
CA ARG A 20 10.28 15.91 -12.15
C ARG A 20 8.82 15.84 -12.64
N ILE A 21 8.08 14.85 -12.14
CA ILE A 21 6.67 15.08 -11.80
C ILE A 21 6.69 15.37 -10.30
N THR A 22 6.67 16.65 -9.96
CA THR A 22 6.50 17.10 -8.57
C THR A 22 5.03 16.96 -8.23
N PHE A 23 4.65 15.80 -7.71
CA PHE A 23 3.35 15.63 -7.06
C PHE A 23 3.41 16.42 -5.74
N THR A 24 2.55 17.42 -5.57
CA THR A 24 2.34 18.05 -4.25
C THR A 24 1.71 17.01 -3.33
N ASP A 25 2.30 16.83 -2.14
CA ASP A 25 2.18 15.61 -1.33
C ASP A 25 0.74 15.18 -0.99
N ASN A 26 -0.19 16.09 -0.72
CA ASN A 26 -1.53 15.69 -0.24
C ASN A 26 -2.45 15.05 -1.29
N ASN A 27 -2.15 15.19 -2.59
CA ASN A 27 -3.04 14.75 -3.68
C ASN A 27 -2.42 13.67 -4.57
N PHE A 28 -1.40 12.95 -4.08
CA PHE A 28 -0.65 11.99 -4.92
C PHE A 28 -1.55 10.90 -5.53
N LEU A 29 -2.45 10.29 -4.74
CA LEU A 29 -3.32 9.22 -5.25
C LEU A 29 -4.27 9.75 -6.31
N ASP A 30 -4.87 10.92 -6.10
CA ASP A 30 -5.77 11.54 -7.08
C ASP A 30 -5.05 11.89 -8.38
N ASN A 31 -3.89 12.52 -8.28
CA ASN A 31 -3.06 12.86 -9.44
C ASN A 31 -2.66 11.60 -10.21
N LEU A 32 -2.24 10.54 -9.51
CA LEU A 32 -1.87 9.28 -10.14
C LEU A 32 -3.05 8.65 -10.87
N ILE A 33 -4.22 8.59 -10.24
CA ILE A 33 -5.43 8.04 -10.86
C ILE A 33 -5.86 8.86 -12.07
N ASN A 34 -5.77 10.19 -12.00
CA ASN A 34 -6.06 11.06 -13.15
C ASN A 34 -5.08 10.85 -14.30
N ASP A 35 -3.78 10.75 -14.01
CA ASP A 35 -2.76 10.47 -15.03
C ASP A 35 -2.94 9.08 -15.68
N ILE A 36 -3.44 8.09 -14.93
CA ILE A 36 -3.81 6.78 -15.48
C ILE A 36 -5.04 6.90 -16.39
N LYS A 37 -6.10 7.59 -15.95
CA LYS A 37 -7.33 7.82 -16.73
C LYS A 37 -7.05 8.58 -18.03
N GLU A 38 -6.16 9.56 -17.99
CA GLU A 38 -5.75 10.35 -19.15
C GLU A 38 -4.69 9.64 -20.02
N ASN A 39 -4.35 8.39 -19.69
CA ASN A 39 -3.37 7.56 -20.44
C ASN A 39 -1.98 8.23 -20.55
N LYS A 40 -1.64 9.11 -19.59
CA LYS A 40 -0.30 9.67 -19.40
C LYS A 40 0.63 8.64 -18.74
N ILE A 41 0.07 7.85 -17.83
CA ILE A 41 0.73 6.73 -17.16
C ILE A 41 -0.02 5.44 -17.50
N LYS A 42 0.72 4.39 -17.86
CA LYS A 42 0.19 3.03 -17.94
C LYS A 42 0.43 2.30 -16.63
N THR A 43 -0.44 1.34 -16.32
CA THR A 43 -0.25 0.45 -15.18
C THR A 43 -0.58 -0.99 -15.57
N THR A 44 0.11 -1.93 -14.94
CA THR A 44 -0.18 -3.36 -15.04
C THR A 44 0.14 -4.02 -13.70
N TYR A 45 -0.57 -5.10 -13.40
CA TYR A 45 -0.24 -5.92 -12.25
C TYR A 45 1.02 -6.74 -12.53
N SER A 46 2.04 -6.64 -11.68
CA SER A 46 3.24 -7.49 -11.76
C SER A 46 3.92 -7.66 -10.41
N HIS A 47 4.48 -8.84 -10.15
CA HIS A 47 5.32 -9.10 -8.98
C HIS A 47 6.74 -8.54 -9.10
N ASP A 48 7.14 -8.05 -10.27
CA ASP A 48 8.46 -7.46 -10.51
C ASP A 48 8.65 -6.15 -9.75
N ASN A 49 7.56 -5.42 -9.50
CA ASN A 49 7.53 -4.13 -8.79
C ASN A 49 8.53 -3.11 -9.35
N CYS A 50 8.37 -2.79 -10.63
CA CYS A 50 9.27 -1.89 -11.35
C CYS A 50 8.52 -0.78 -12.09
N ILE A 51 9.27 0.24 -12.49
CA ILE A 51 8.82 1.31 -13.36
C ILE A 51 9.60 1.19 -14.66
N GLU A 52 8.88 1.09 -15.77
CA GLU A 52 9.45 0.97 -17.11
C GLU A 52 8.99 2.14 -17.99
N ILE A 53 9.75 2.45 -19.04
CA ILE A 53 9.29 3.33 -20.11
C ILE A 53 8.99 2.45 -21.33
N ILE A 54 7.71 2.36 -21.72
CA ILE A 54 7.27 1.55 -22.86
C ILE A 54 6.69 2.51 -23.89
N ASN A 55 7.29 2.54 -25.09
CA ASN A 55 6.89 3.43 -26.19
C ASN A 55 6.80 4.91 -25.74
N GLY A 56 7.79 5.37 -24.97
CA GLY A 56 7.85 6.74 -24.45
C GLY A 56 6.88 7.06 -23.30
N LYS A 57 6.08 6.09 -22.82
CA LYS A 57 5.16 6.27 -21.69
C LYS A 57 5.66 5.57 -20.44
N THR A 58 5.51 6.22 -19.30
CA THR A 58 5.76 5.59 -17.98
C THR A 58 4.76 4.47 -17.75
N CYS A 59 5.26 3.28 -17.40
CA CYS A 59 4.49 2.10 -17.06
C CYS A 59 4.83 1.65 -15.64
N LEU A 60 3.83 1.68 -14.75
CA LEU A 60 3.94 1.22 -13.37
C LEU A 60 3.52 -0.24 -13.27
N LYS A 61 4.48 -1.13 -12.99
CA LYS A 61 4.28 -2.59 -12.94
C LYS A 61 4.38 -3.04 -11.48
N PHE A 62 3.25 -3.07 -10.79
CA PHE A 62 3.21 -3.32 -9.34
C PHE A 62 2.17 -4.34 -8.95
N ASP A 63 2.45 -5.13 -7.92
CA ASP A 63 1.43 -5.79 -7.11
C ASP A 63 0.98 -4.87 -5.97
N CYS A 64 0.04 -5.32 -5.16
CA CYS A 64 -0.57 -4.50 -4.10
C CYS A 64 0.48 -3.94 -3.12
N SER A 65 1.39 -4.78 -2.64
CA SER A 65 2.43 -4.38 -1.68
C SER A 65 3.52 -3.51 -2.31
N GLY A 66 3.85 -3.75 -3.59
CA GLY A 66 4.74 -2.88 -4.36
C GLY A 66 4.17 -1.48 -4.52
N PHE A 67 2.87 -1.38 -4.81
CA PHE A 67 2.18 -0.11 -4.92
C PHE A 67 2.12 0.63 -3.58
N VAL A 68 1.79 -0.05 -2.47
CA VAL A 68 1.81 0.54 -1.12
C VAL A 68 3.21 1.07 -0.76
N TYR A 69 4.26 0.30 -1.04
CA TYR A 69 5.64 0.74 -0.82
C TYR A 69 5.95 1.99 -1.64
N TYR A 70 5.63 1.99 -2.94
CA TYR A 70 5.81 3.13 -3.83
C TYR A 70 5.07 4.37 -3.33
N TYR A 71 3.82 4.23 -2.91
CA TYR A 71 3.01 5.30 -2.33
C TYR A 71 3.71 5.92 -1.11
N PHE A 72 4.11 5.12 -0.12
CA PHE A 72 4.76 5.65 1.07
C PHE A 72 6.11 6.30 0.80
N GLN A 73 6.87 5.82 -0.21
CA GLN A 73 8.06 6.53 -0.66
C GLN A 73 7.74 7.91 -1.23
N LYS A 74 6.67 8.02 -2.05
CA LYS A 74 6.24 9.29 -2.65
C LYS A 74 5.60 10.25 -1.67
N GLN A 75 5.08 9.74 -0.56
CA GLN A 75 4.50 10.52 0.52
C GLN A 75 5.49 10.81 1.64
N HIS A 76 6.78 10.58 1.41
CA HIS A 76 7.83 10.80 2.39
C HIS A 76 7.61 10.06 3.72
N LYS A 77 6.91 8.92 3.76
CA LYS A 77 6.67 8.12 4.98
C LYS A 77 7.76 7.07 5.21
N LEU A 78 9.03 7.45 5.01
CA LEU A 78 10.17 6.53 4.98
C LEU A 78 10.45 5.88 6.33
N LYS A 79 10.21 6.58 7.45
CA LYS A 79 10.40 6.00 8.79
C LYS A 79 9.38 4.89 9.08
N ALA A 80 8.13 5.06 8.66
CA ALA A 80 7.10 4.02 8.76
C ALA A 80 7.47 2.78 7.93
N LEU A 81 7.99 2.96 6.72
CA LEU A 81 8.51 1.86 5.90
C LEU A 81 9.70 1.15 6.56
N GLN A 82 10.64 1.93 7.12
CA GLN A 82 11.82 1.39 7.79
C GLN A 82 11.44 0.57 9.03
N GLU A 83 10.43 0.99 9.79
CA GLU A 83 9.94 0.25 10.96
C GLU A 83 9.43 -1.15 10.59
N VAL A 84 8.66 -1.27 9.49
CA VAL A 84 8.23 -2.57 8.96
C VAL A 84 9.42 -3.39 8.48
N ARG A 85 10.39 -2.76 7.80
CA ARG A 85 11.61 -3.42 7.32
C ARG A 85 12.45 -3.99 8.46
N ASN A 86 12.62 -3.23 9.54
CA ASN A 86 13.32 -3.66 10.75
C ASN A 86 12.62 -4.85 11.41
N PHE A 87 11.29 -4.81 11.47
CA PHE A 87 10.50 -5.97 11.92
C PHE A 87 10.76 -7.20 11.06
N VAL A 88 10.70 -7.08 9.72
CA VAL A 88 10.93 -8.22 8.81
C VAL A 88 12.34 -8.79 8.97
N ALA A 89 13.36 -7.95 9.13
CA ALA A 89 14.74 -8.39 9.37
C ALA A 89 14.84 -9.25 10.63
N ARG A 90 14.27 -8.75 11.74
CA ARG A 90 14.22 -9.49 13.01
C ARG A 90 13.40 -10.78 12.91
N TYR A 91 12.20 -10.70 12.33
CA TYR A 91 11.27 -11.83 12.22
C TYR A 91 11.83 -12.97 11.37
N LYS A 92 12.56 -12.65 10.30
CA LYS A 92 13.19 -13.64 9.40
C LYS A 92 14.62 -14.00 9.80
N ASN A 93 15.19 -13.34 10.79
CA ASN A 93 16.59 -13.48 11.20
C ASN A 93 17.58 -13.29 10.03
N ILE A 94 17.43 -12.18 9.29
CA ILE A 94 18.29 -11.79 8.16
C ILE A 94 18.72 -10.34 8.30
N SER A 95 19.75 -9.92 7.56
CA SER A 95 20.11 -8.51 7.47
C SER A 95 19.02 -7.71 6.74
N GLU A 96 18.82 -6.46 7.16
CA GLU A 96 17.97 -5.52 6.43
C GLU A 96 18.37 -5.36 4.96
N LYS A 97 19.65 -5.51 4.62
CA LYS A 97 20.16 -5.41 3.24
C LYS A 97 19.68 -6.56 2.35
N GLU A 98 19.33 -7.69 2.95
CA GLU A 98 18.84 -8.87 2.23
C GLU A 98 17.34 -8.77 1.88
N ILE A 99 16.60 -7.85 2.52
CA ILE A 99 15.18 -7.63 2.24
C ILE A 99 15.02 -6.95 0.89
N LYS A 100 14.72 -7.72 -0.15
CA LYS A 100 14.50 -7.15 -1.49
C LYS A 100 13.23 -6.29 -1.57
N ARG A 101 12.19 -6.66 -0.82
CA ARG A 101 10.89 -5.98 -0.80
C ARG A 101 10.07 -6.40 0.42
N ILE A 102 9.05 -5.60 0.73
CA ILE A 102 8.03 -5.92 1.74
C ILE A 102 6.78 -6.47 1.03
N TYR A 103 6.31 -7.65 1.42
CA TYR A 103 5.10 -8.30 0.91
C TYR A 103 3.88 -7.95 1.77
N SER A 104 2.65 -8.11 1.23
CA SER A 104 1.41 -7.89 1.99
C SER A 104 1.35 -8.72 3.28
N LYS A 105 1.81 -9.97 3.23
CA LYS A 105 1.95 -10.86 4.40
C LYS A 105 2.89 -10.30 5.48
N GLU A 106 3.87 -9.47 5.13
CA GLU A 106 4.81 -8.91 6.11
C GLU A 106 4.24 -7.69 6.82
N TYR A 107 3.50 -6.82 6.12
CA TYR A 107 2.70 -5.78 6.77
C TYR A 107 1.68 -6.38 7.74
N MET A 108 1.04 -7.47 7.33
CA MET A 108 0.15 -8.25 8.16
C MET A 108 0.84 -8.74 9.44
N LEU A 109 1.95 -9.47 9.32
CA LEU A 109 2.70 -9.99 10.48
C LEU A 109 3.12 -8.86 11.40
N PHE A 110 3.55 -7.73 10.84
CA PHE A 110 3.93 -6.56 11.60
C PHE A 110 2.79 -6.06 12.50
N PHE A 111 1.62 -5.77 11.94
CA PHE A 111 0.48 -5.27 12.74
C PHE A 111 -0.10 -6.31 13.69
N LYS A 112 0.01 -7.60 13.35
CA LYS A 112 -0.46 -8.69 14.20
C LYS A 112 0.46 -8.94 15.41
N THR A 113 1.75 -8.72 15.26
CA THR A 113 2.76 -9.13 16.25
C THR A 113 3.28 -7.98 17.09
N VAL A 114 3.33 -6.76 16.56
CA VAL A 114 3.88 -5.61 17.28
C VAL A 114 2.80 -4.99 18.15
N GLU A 115 3.09 -4.90 19.45
CA GLU A 115 2.21 -4.24 20.41
C GLU A 115 2.02 -2.76 20.03
N PRO A 116 0.80 -2.18 20.10
CA PRO A 116 0.57 -0.81 19.66
C PRO A 116 1.47 0.24 20.31
N LYS A 117 1.89 0.04 21.56
CA LYS A 117 2.82 0.91 22.29
C LYS A 117 4.25 0.92 21.73
N GLU A 118 4.62 -0.06 20.92
CA GLU A 118 5.94 -0.20 20.31
C GLU A 118 6.00 0.42 18.90
N LEU A 119 4.85 0.84 18.36
CA LEU A 119 4.75 1.50 17.07
C LEU A 119 5.11 2.98 17.18
N ASN A 120 6.19 3.38 16.52
CA ASN A 120 6.70 4.76 16.56
C ASN A 120 6.14 5.60 15.41
N TYR A 121 5.95 4.97 14.25
CA TYR A 121 5.55 5.65 13.02
C TYR A 121 4.23 5.13 12.45
N TRP A 122 3.50 4.32 13.23
CA TRP A 122 2.21 3.76 12.87
C TRP A 122 1.19 3.99 13.98
N GLN A 123 0.02 4.45 13.61
CA GLN A 123 -1.16 4.48 14.47
C GLN A 123 -2.13 3.39 14.00
N ILE A 124 -2.47 2.44 14.87
CA ILE A 124 -3.54 1.48 14.59
C ILE A 124 -4.88 2.21 14.68
N ILE A 125 -5.72 1.99 13.68
CA ILE A 125 -7.07 2.52 13.60
C ILE A 125 -8.03 1.39 13.94
N SER A 126 -8.87 1.59 14.95
CA SER A 126 -9.74 0.53 15.49
C SER A 126 -11.09 0.44 14.75
N SER A 127 -11.51 1.52 14.09
CA SER A 127 -12.77 1.62 13.38
C SER A 127 -12.56 2.06 11.92
N PRO A 128 -13.14 1.37 10.93
CA PRO A 128 -13.03 1.76 9.54
C PRO A 128 -13.67 3.12 9.24
N GLY A 129 -14.59 3.60 10.08
CA GLY A 129 -15.16 4.95 9.94
C GLY A 129 -14.17 6.08 10.25
N GLU A 130 -13.05 5.79 10.94
CA GLU A 130 -12.00 6.75 11.28
C GLU A 130 -10.86 6.79 10.23
N LEU A 131 -10.96 5.95 9.21
CA LEU A 131 -10.02 5.92 8.11
C LEU A 131 -10.12 7.19 7.27
N THR A 132 -8.96 7.68 6.86
CA THR A 132 -8.78 8.88 6.05
C THR A 132 -7.92 8.57 4.83
N HIS A 133 -7.91 9.48 3.87
CA HIS A 133 -7.12 9.37 2.65
C HIS A 133 -5.66 8.97 2.95
N GLY A 134 -5.18 7.91 2.30
CA GLY A 134 -3.80 7.42 2.43
C GLY A 134 -3.55 6.46 3.59
N ASP A 135 -4.55 6.14 4.41
CA ASP A 135 -4.43 5.09 5.42
C ASP A 135 -4.33 3.71 4.77
N LEU A 136 -3.60 2.80 5.42
CA LEU A 136 -3.37 1.45 4.95
C LEU A 136 -4.43 0.51 5.52
N ILE A 137 -5.04 -0.29 4.64
CA ILE A 137 -5.81 -1.47 4.99
C ILE A 137 -5.00 -2.69 4.58
N VAL A 138 -4.80 -3.63 5.50
CA VAL A 138 -4.20 -4.94 5.23
C VAL A 138 -5.24 -6.00 5.57
N TYR A 139 -5.45 -6.92 4.65
CA TYR A 139 -6.43 -8.00 4.77
C TYR A 139 -5.75 -9.36 4.64
N ILE A 140 -6.20 -10.30 5.49
CA ILE A 140 -5.77 -11.70 5.50
C ILE A 140 -6.98 -12.61 5.32
N SER A 141 -6.93 -13.50 4.33
CA SER A 141 -7.85 -14.63 4.29
C SER A 141 -7.50 -15.66 5.39
N PRO A 142 -8.49 -16.30 6.06
CA PRO A 142 -8.31 -17.34 7.07
C PRO A 142 -7.50 -18.52 6.56
N ASN A 143 -7.54 -18.76 5.25
CA ASN A 143 -6.78 -19.80 4.59
C ASN A 143 -5.36 -19.36 4.19
N ALA A 144 -4.94 -18.13 4.54
CA ALA A 144 -3.64 -17.50 4.29
C ALA A 144 -3.14 -17.49 2.82
N ARG A 145 -3.96 -17.97 1.87
CA ARG A 145 -3.67 -18.02 0.43
C ARG A 145 -3.89 -16.67 -0.26
N GLU A 146 -4.67 -15.78 0.34
CA GLU A 146 -5.00 -14.47 -0.19
C GLU A 146 -4.69 -13.42 0.87
N ASN A 147 -3.72 -12.54 0.57
CA ASN A 147 -3.36 -11.41 1.41
C ASN A 147 -3.34 -10.18 0.52
N HIS A 148 -3.99 -9.10 0.96
CA HIS A 148 -4.12 -7.90 0.16
C HIS A 148 -3.81 -6.66 0.99
N CYS A 149 -3.35 -5.61 0.32
CA CYS A 149 -3.17 -4.31 0.94
C CYS A 149 -3.64 -3.21 0.01
N MET A 150 -4.33 -2.25 0.59
CA MET A 150 -5.08 -1.20 -0.10
C MET A 150 -4.87 0.11 0.62
N LEU A 151 -4.90 1.22 -0.11
CA LEU A 151 -4.85 2.56 0.45
C LEU A 151 -6.26 3.15 0.44
N VAL A 152 -6.66 3.79 1.52
CA VAL A 152 -7.97 4.45 1.60
C VAL A 152 -7.95 5.68 0.70
N ASP A 153 -8.99 5.84 -0.09
CA ASP A 153 -9.25 7.09 -0.80
C ASP A 153 -10.16 7.99 0.04
N HIS A 154 -11.38 7.52 0.31
CA HIS A 154 -12.34 8.19 1.18
C HIS A 154 -13.43 7.22 1.67
N THR A 155 -14.13 7.64 2.73
CA THR A 155 -15.29 6.93 3.26
C THR A 155 -16.55 7.32 2.49
N ILE A 156 -17.29 6.32 1.99
CA ILE A 156 -18.52 6.51 1.24
C ILE A 156 -19.73 6.47 2.17
N ASN A 157 -19.77 5.50 3.09
CA ASN A 157 -20.91 5.30 3.98
C ASN A 157 -20.47 4.61 5.28
N VAL A 158 -21.07 5.00 6.39
CA VAL A 158 -20.82 4.43 7.72
C VAL A 158 -22.15 3.95 8.30
N LYS A 159 -22.18 2.68 8.70
CA LYS A 159 -23.23 2.06 9.51
C LYS A 159 -22.58 1.34 10.70
N ASP A 160 -23.40 0.98 11.69
CA ASP A 160 -22.94 0.35 12.94
C ASP A 160 -22.16 -0.96 12.72
N ASP A 161 -22.51 -1.72 11.67
CA ASP A 161 -21.96 -3.03 11.36
C ASP A 161 -21.26 -3.10 9.99
N ALA A 162 -21.25 -2.01 9.23
CA ALA A 162 -20.68 -1.98 7.88
C ALA A 162 -20.18 -0.58 7.49
N VAL A 163 -18.95 -0.50 7.01
CA VAL A 163 -18.38 0.74 6.45
C VAL A 163 -17.98 0.50 5.01
N VAL A 164 -18.49 1.35 4.12
CA VAL A 164 -18.17 1.34 2.69
C VAL A 164 -17.11 2.40 2.43
N LEU A 165 -16.01 1.98 1.80
CA LEU A 165 -14.86 2.81 1.49
C LEU A 165 -14.56 2.74 0.00
N GLN A 166 -14.11 3.85 -0.58
CA GLN A 166 -13.33 3.80 -1.81
C GLN A 166 -11.86 3.58 -1.44
N VAL A 167 -11.20 2.67 -2.12
CA VAL A 167 -9.77 2.36 -1.95
C VAL A 167 -9.03 2.43 -3.27
N VAL A 168 -7.72 2.65 -3.18
CA VAL A 168 -6.77 2.57 -4.28
C VAL A 168 -5.83 1.39 -4.05
N ASP A 169 -5.69 0.54 -5.05
CA ASP A 169 -4.85 -0.65 -4.96
C ASP A 169 -4.23 -1.00 -6.31
N SER A 170 -3.35 -2.01 -6.32
CA SER A 170 -2.92 -2.68 -7.55
C SER A 170 -3.28 -4.16 -7.50
N THR A 171 -4.16 -4.62 -8.39
CA THR A 171 -4.67 -6.00 -8.39
C THR A 171 -4.96 -6.51 -9.80
N GLN A 172 -5.07 -7.83 -9.93
CA GLN A 172 -5.58 -8.50 -11.14
C GLN A 172 -7.11 -8.52 -11.19
N PHE A 173 -7.77 -8.36 -10.04
CA PHE A 173 -9.21 -8.51 -9.89
C PHE A 173 -9.81 -7.17 -9.48
N PRO A 174 -10.55 -6.48 -10.37
CA PRO A 174 -11.16 -5.20 -10.05
C PRO A 174 -12.15 -5.35 -8.90
N HIS A 175 -12.43 -4.25 -8.20
CA HIS A 175 -13.44 -4.17 -7.15
C HIS A 175 -14.82 -3.79 -7.71
N LYS A 176 -15.80 -3.59 -6.83
CA LYS A 176 -17.07 -2.96 -7.22
C LYS A 176 -16.84 -1.50 -7.61
N ASN A 177 -17.54 -1.00 -8.62
CA ASN A 177 -17.43 0.39 -9.10
C ASN A 177 -15.98 0.81 -9.39
N ASP A 178 -15.22 -0.10 -9.99
CA ASP A 178 -13.80 0.11 -10.26
C ASP A 178 -13.56 1.10 -11.39
N THR A 179 -12.52 1.94 -11.26
CA THR A 179 -12.10 2.86 -12.31
C THR A 179 -11.33 2.19 -13.44
N ARG A 180 -10.81 0.98 -13.22
CA ARG A 180 -10.17 0.17 -14.26
C ARG A 180 -11.23 -0.30 -15.25
N THR A 181 -10.96 -0.21 -16.54
CA THR A 181 -11.85 -0.78 -17.55
C THR A 181 -11.87 -2.30 -17.42
N LYS A 182 -12.92 -2.94 -17.94
CA LYS A 182 -13.01 -4.41 -18.01
C LYS A 182 -11.70 -4.96 -18.61
N GLU A 183 -11.08 -5.94 -17.93
CA GLU A 183 -9.78 -6.57 -18.28
C GLU A 183 -8.51 -5.79 -17.93
N GLN A 184 -8.59 -4.51 -17.56
CA GLN A 184 -7.44 -3.74 -17.11
C GLN A 184 -7.00 -4.18 -15.71
N LYS A 185 -5.73 -4.58 -15.59
CA LYS A 185 -5.05 -4.93 -14.34
C LYS A 185 -4.11 -3.82 -13.89
N GLY A 186 -3.69 -3.84 -12.64
CA GLY A 186 -2.76 -2.85 -12.08
C GLY A 186 -3.49 -1.84 -11.21
N ILE A 187 -3.07 -0.58 -11.21
CA ILE A 187 -3.55 0.44 -10.26
C ILE A 187 -4.95 0.95 -10.64
N GLY A 188 -5.86 1.02 -9.66
CA GLY A 188 -7.21 1.56 -9.83
C GLY A 188 -7.87 1.95 -8.51
N LYS A 189 -9.00 2.66 -8.57
CA LYS A 189 -9.90 2.87 -7.43
C LYS A 189 -11.08 1.93 -7.50
N GLY A 190 -11.60 1.47 -6.37
CA GLY A 190 -12.89 0.79 -6.30
C GLY A 190 -13.44 0.69 -4.89
N GLU A 191 -14.65 0.17 -4.77
CA GLU A 191 -15.38 0.07 -3.50
C GLU A 191 -15.08 -1.24 -2.78
N ILE A 192 -14.87 -1.11 -1.48
CA ILE A 192 -14.90 -2.23 -0.54
C ILE A 192 -15.92 -1.96 0.57
N THR A 193 -16.34 -3.01 1.24
CA THR A 193 -17.09 -2.91 2.49
C THR A 193 -16.39 -3.71 3.57
N ILE A 194 -16.12 -3.07 4.71
CA ILE A 194 -15.61 -3.74 5.92
C ILE A 194 -16.80 -3.95 6.84
N PHE A 195 -17.05 -5.21 7.22
CA PHE A 195 -18.13 -5.61 8.10
C PHE A 195 -17.62 -5.93 9.50
N LYS A 196 -18.48 -5.68 10.47
CA LYS A 196 -18.32 -6.12 11.84
C LYS A 196 -18.92 -7.51 12.00
N THR A 197 -18.11 -8.51 12.35
CA THR A 197 -18.61 -9.85 12.72
C THR A 197 -18.14 -10.18 14.12
N ASN A 198 -19.03 -10.72 14.97
CA ASN A 198 -18.74 -11.03 16.38
C ASN A 198 -18.06 -9.87 17.14
N GLY A 199 -18.51 -8.64 16.89
CA GLY A 199 -18.00 -7.44 17.54
C GLY A 199 -16.67 -6.89 16.98
N LYS A 200 -16.07 -7.52 15.97
CA LYS A 200 -14.76 -7.13 15.38
C LYS A 200 -14.89 -6.77 13.90
N TRP A 201 -14.12 -5.80 13.43
CA TRP A 201 -14.01 -5.46 12.01
C TRP A 201 -13.05 -6.43 11.31
N ASN A 202 -13.58 -7.51 10.74
CA ASN A 202 -12.80 -8.67 10.30
C ASN A 202 -13.45 -9.41 9.11
N CYS A 203 -14.22 -8.70 8.30
CA CYS A 203 -14.73 -9.25 7.06
C CYS A 203 -14.68 -8.15 6.02
N ILE A 204 -14.08 -8.45 4.88
CA ILE A 204 -13.99 -7.51 3.78
C ILE A 204 -14.68 -8.10 2.56
N LYS A 205 -15.51 -7.29 1.93
CA LYS A 205 -16.08 -7.56 0.62
C LYS A 205 -15.47 -6.57 -0.35
N HIS A 206 -14.65 -7.10 -1.25
CA HIS A 206 -14.02 -6.32 -2.30
C HIS A 206 -14.39 -6.84 -3.69
N ASN A 207 -15.36 -7.78 -3.78
CA ASN A 207 -15.97 -8.37 -5.00
C ASN A 207 -17.28 -9.17 -4.69
N ILE A 208 -17.70 -10.08 -5.58
CA ILE A 208 -18.76 -11.09 -5.33
C ILE A 208 -18.44 -12.08 -4.20
N TYR A 209 -17.18 -12.14 -3.76
CA TYR A 209 -16.74 -13.01 -2.68
C TYR A 209 -16.70 -12.25 -1.35
N ASN A 210 -17.36 -12.82 -0.34
CA ASN A 210 -17.20 -12.41 1.05
C ASN A 210 -16.00 -13.18 1.60
N HIS A 211 -15.06 -12.47 2.18
CA HIS A 211 -14.00 -13.13 2.92
C HIS A 211 -14.05 -12.69 4.38
N ASN A 212 -14.47 -13.61 5.25
CA ASN A 212 -14.16 -13.51 6.68
C ASN A 212 -12.64 -13.55 6.78
N GLY A 213 -11.99 -12.70 7.56
CA GLY A 213 -10.54 -12.62 7.65
C GLY A 213 -10.04 -11.42 8.44
N ASP A 214 -8.87 -11.51 9.08
CA ASP A 214 -8.40 -10.39 9.90
C ASP A 214 -8.12 -9.16 9.02
N VAL A 215 -8.67 -8.01 9.44
CA VAL A 215 -8.43 -6.72 8.80
C VAL A 215 -7.64 -5.85 9.77
N TRP A 216 -6.52 -5.34 9.31
CA TRP A 216 -5.68 -4.38 10.02
C TRP A 216 -5.74 -3.04 9.32
N MET A 217 -5.91 -1.99 10.09
CA MET A 217 -6.08 -0.62 9.61
C MET A 217 -5.07 0.25 10.32
N ALA A 218 -4.25 0.98 9.57
CA ALA A 218 -3.16 1.74 10.15
C ALA A 218 -2.85 3.01 9.36
N ARG A 219 -2.49 4.05 10.11
CA ARG A 219 -2.04 5.34 9.59
C ARG A 219 -0.55 5.47 9.80
N ALA A 220 0.20 5.62 8.70
CA ALA A 220 1.61 5.96 8.76
C ALA A 220 1.78 7.44 9.09
N ALA A 221 2.57 7.74 10.12
CA ALA A 221 2.95 9.08 10.50
C ALA A 221 3.88 9.73 9.45
N GLN A 222 3.87 11.06 9.40
CA GLN A 222 4.93 11.80 8.73
C GLN A 222 6.26 11.55 9.46
N ASN A 223 7.39 11.73 8.77
CA ASN A 223 8.72 11.48 9.35
C ASN A 223 9.02 12.28 10.63
N ASP A 224 8.21 13.30 10.96
CA ASP A 224 8.44 14.25 12.05
C ASP A 224 7.62 13.97 13.31
N ARG A 225 7.51 12.71 13.75
CA ARG A 225 7.20 12.43 15.16
C ARG A 225 8.37 11.76 15.86
N LYS A 226 8.86 12.46 16.89
CA LYS A 226 9.56 11.92 18.05
C LYS A 226 8.52 11.74 19.16
#